data_AF-A0A358PCX0-F1
#
_entry.id   AF-A0A358PCX0-F1
#
_cell.length_a   1.000
_cell.length_b   1.000
_cell.length_c   1.000
_cell.angle_alpha   90.00
_cell.angle_beta   90.00
_cell.angle_gamma   90.00
#
_symmetry.space_group_name_H-M   'P 1'
#
loop_
_entity.id
_entity.type
_entity.pdbx_description
1 polymer ?
#
loop_
_entity_poly.entity_id
_entity_poly.type
_entity_poly.pdbx_seq_one_letter_code
_entity_poly.pdbx_strand_id
1 'polypeptide(L)'
;GASPLIFDGVMGRYRESNLLDLYDAARLVDRLEHIHFLSRPVVARDMPDVRHLDVNTAFACLSGTVKHVFTSASSPDSVEDIATICYQIAGSQTAFRDKPFLSLNVNHVVPPLRFDPIALDVMVEAVRCGIPVMVNCFGQLGASSPVTIAGCVTQTIAETLAGMVIAWLVDPDALAVFGPRPMITDLRTGGMAGGSGEQALLTAAAIQMARFYQLSSSTIAGATDSKSPDAQSGFEKCLNVSQTVQAGANIITQACGAQAGLMGLSLAALG
;
A
#
# COMPACT_ATOMS: atom_id res chain seq x y z
N GLY A 1 -2.98 -0.62 2.36
CA GLY A 1 -3.28 -1.98 2.87
C GLY A 1 -4.63 -2.45 2.38
N ALA A 2 -4.96 -3.72 2.59
CA ALA A 2 -6.23 -4.28 2.14
C ALA A 2 -6.65 -5.48 3.00
N SER A 3 -6.34 -5.46 4.31
CA SER A 3 -6.70 -6.56 5.19
C SER A 3 -8.23 -6.68 5.27
N PRO A 4 -8.82 -7.85 4.97
CA PRO A 4 -10.28 -8.03 5.05
C PRO A 4 -10.76 -8.20 6.50
N LEU A 5 -9.85 -8.50 7.43
CA LEU A 5 -10.17 -8.80 8.81
C LEU A 5 -9.57 -7.80 9.78
N ILE A 6 -10.25 -7.61 10.90
CA ILE A 6 -9.76 -6.90 12.06
C ILE A 6 -9.81 -7.81 13.30
N PHE A 7 -8.76 -7.78 14.11
CA PHE A 7 -8.66 -8.54 15.35
C PHE A 7 -9.48 -7.83 16.43
N ASP A 8 -10.52 -8.49 16.90
CA ASP A 8 -11.34 -8.01 18.01
C ASP A 8 -10.75 -8.51 19.34
N GLY A 9 -10.16 -7.59 20.10
CA GLY A 9 -9.52 -7.90 21.38
C GLY A 9 -10.49 -8.35 22.47
N VAL A 10 -11.78 -8.00 22.37
CA VAL A 10 -12.82 -8.42 23.33
C VAL A 10 -13.29 -9.84 23.02
N MET A 11 -13.47 -10.16 21.74
CA MET A 11 -13.88 -11.50 21.30
C MET A 11 -12.71 -12.49 21.21
N GLY A 12 -11.47 -12.00 21.17
CA GLY A 12 -10.27 -12.81 21.00
C GLY A 12 -10.17 -13.48 19.62
N ARG A 13 -10.80 -12.91 18.58
CA ARG A 13 -10.85 -13.49 17.23
C ARG A 13 -10.91 -12.42 16.14
N TYR A 14 -10.57 -12.80 14.92
CA TYR A 14 -10.78 -11.97 13.74
C TYR A 14 -12.26 -11.91 13.34
N ARG A 15 -12.68 -10.74 12.86
CA ARG A 15 -13.98 -10.51 12.21
C ARG A 15 -13.79 -9.70 10.93
N GLU A 16 -14.78 -9.73 10.05
CA GLU A 16 -14.83 -8.83 8.90
C GLU A 16 -14.74 -7.36 9.37
N SER A 17 -13.94 -6.58 8.67
CA SER A 17 -13.84 -5.14 8.90
C SER A 17 -14.97 -4.38 8.21
N ASN A 18 -15.37 -3.26 8.80
CA ASN A 18 -16.40 -2.36 8.27
C ASN A 18 -15.83 -0.94 8.08
N LEU A 19 -16.67 -0.02 7.59
CA LEU A 19 -16.26 1.36 7.36
C LEU A 19 -15.87 2.11 8.65
N LEU A 20 -16.52 1.79 9.77
CA LEU A 20 -16.22 2.40 11.06
C LEU A 20 -14.82 1.98 11.56
N ASP A 21 -14.44 0.72 11.38
CA ASP A 21 -13.08 0.24 11.71
C ASP A 21 -12.01 1.02 10.96
N LEU A 22 -12.28 1.37 9.70
CA LEU A 22 -11.38 2.17 8.88
C LEU A 22 -11.27 3.61 9.41
N TYR A 23 -12.40 4.23 9.77
CA TYR A 23 -12.43 5.56 10.37
C TYR A 23 -11.71 5.60 11.73
N ASP A 24 -11.92 4.60 12.58
CA ASP A 24 -11.27 4.51 13.89
C ASP A 24 -9.75 4.29 13.75
N ALA A 25 -9.32 3.49 12.77
CA ALA A 25 -7.90 3.35 12.46
C ALA A 25 -7.29 4.67 11.97
N ALA A 26 -8.01 5.44 11.15
CA ALA A 26 -7.57 6.76 10.69
C ALA A 26 -7.38 7.73 11.87
N ARG A 27 -8.36 7.79 12.77
CA ARG A 27 -8.29 8.62 14.00
C ARG A 27 -7.16 8.22 14.92
N LEU A 28 -6.90 6.93 15.06
CA LEU A 28 -5.78 6.45 15.85
C LEU A 28 -4.46 6.90 15.21
N VAL A 29 -4.28 6.67 13.91
CA VAL A 29 -3.10 7.08 13.16
C VAL A 29 -2.86 8.59 13.26
N ASP A 30 -3.90 9.41 13.24
CA ASP A 30 -3.79 10.86 13.40
C ASP A 30 -3.03 11.27 14.67
N ARG A 31 -3.19 10.50 15.75
CA ARG A 31 -2.59 10.76 17.06
C ARG A 31 -1.21 10.17 17.26
N LEU A 32 -0.74 9.30 16.36
CA LEU A 32 0.57 8.64 16.49
C LEU A 32 1.70 9.55 16.00
N GLU A 33 2.64 9.91 16.87
CA GLU A 33 3.73 10.84 16.54
C GLU A 33 4.63 10.34 15.40
N HIS A 34 4.98 9.05 15.40
CA HIS A 34 5.94 8.46 14.47
C HIS A 34 5.31 7.84 13.21
N ILE A 35 3.99 7.93 13.06
CA ILE A 35 3.28 7.49 11.86
C ILE A 35 2.85 8.72 11.08
N HIS A 36 3.46 8.93 9.91
CA HIS A 36 3.36 10.20 9.18
C HIS A 36 2.23 10.25 8.14
N PHE A 37 1.63 9.10 7.82
CA PHE A 37 0.54 8.97 6.86
C PHE A 37 -0.34 7.78 7.19
N LEU A 38 -1.56 7.78 6.67
CA LEU A 38 -2.46 6.64 6.71
C LEU A 38 -2.42 5.93 5.37
N SER A 39 -1.95 4.67 5.32
CA SER A 39 -2.27 3.78 4.20
C SER A 39 -3.44 2.93 4.62
N ARG A 40 -4.58 3.07 3.93
CA ARG A 40 -5.84 2.33 4.15
C ARG A 40 -5.53 0.94 4.72
N PRO A 41 -5.78 0.67 6.00
CA PRO A 41 -5.31 -0.58 6.61
C PRO A 41 -6.23 -1.78 6.30
N VAL A 42 -7.54 -1.54 6.20
CA VAL A 42 -8.57 -2.58 6.01
C VAL A 42 -9.49 -2.31 4.82
N VAL A 43 -10.28 -3.33 4.42
CA VAL A 43 -11.36 -3.20 3.44
C VAL A 43 -12.69 -3.05 4.19
N ALA A 44 -13.49 -2.03 3.87
CA ALA A 44 -14.85 -1.92 4.40
C ALA A 44 -15.76 -2.97 3.74
N ARG A 45 -16.10 -4.05 4.44
CA ARG A 45 -16.85 -5.20 3.89
C ARG A 45 -18.37 -5.01 3.91
N ASP A 46 -18.83 -3.90 4.46
CA ASP A 46 -20.23 -3.52 4.67
C ASP A 46 -20.79 -2.61 3.57
N MET A 47 -20.07 -2.46 2.45
CA MET A 47 -20.45 -1.61 1.32
C MET A 47 -21.23 -2.40 0.25
N PRO A 48 -22.27 -1.81 -0.38
CA PRO A 48 -23.15 -2.52 -1.31
C PRO A 48 -22.48 -2.87 -2.64
N ASP A 49 -21.52 -2.05 -3.08
CA ASP A 49 -20.74 -2.28 -4.29
C ASP A 49 -19.35 -1.63 -4.19
N VAL A 50 -18.55 -1.86 -5.23
CA VAL A 50 -17.15 -1.46 -5.30
C VAL A 50 -16.98 0.07 -5.38
N ARG A 51 -17.89 0.79 -6.06
CA ARG A 51 -17.81 2.25 -6.14
C ARG A 51 -18.11 2.88 -4.78
N HIS A 52 -19.14 2.37 -4.08
CA HIS A 52 -19.43 2.78 -2.71
C HIS A 52 -18.25 2.46 -1.78
N LEU A 53 -17.61 1.30 -1.94
CA LEU A 53 -16.38 0.96 -1.20
C LEU A 53 -15.29 2.01 -1.40
N ASP A 54 -14.92 2.33 -2.64
CA ASP A 54 -13.81 3.23 -2.93
C ASP A 54 -14.07 4.65 -2.39
N VAL A 55 -15.25 5.19 -2.68
CA VAL A 55 -15.65 6.57 -2.32
C VAL A 55 -15.79 6.72 -0.81
N ASN A 56 -16.49 5.79 -0.14
CA ASN A 56 -16.63 5.86 1.32
C ASN A 56 -15.30 5.59 2.04
N THR A 57 -14.44 4.74 1.48
CA THR A 57 -13.08 4.53 2.01
C THR A 57 -12.29 5.84 2.01
N ALA A 58 -12.28 6.56 0.88
CA ALA A 58 -11.60 7.85 0.80
C ALA A 58 -12.18 8.86 1.79
N PHE A 59 -13.51 8.98 1.83
CA PHE A 59 -14.20 9.89 2.75
C PHE A 59 -13.91 9.58 4.22
N ALA A 60 -14.01 8.31 4.64
CA ALA A 60 -13.75 7.89 6.01
C ALA A 60 -12.30 8.14 6.42
N CYS A 61 -11.34 7.83 5.55
CA CYS A 61 -9.93 8.11 5.82
C CYS A 61 -9.66 9.61 6.00
N LEU A 62 -10.11 10.43 5.05
CA LEU A 62 -9.92 11.89 5.05
C LEU A 62 -10.64 12.59 6.20
N SER A 63 -11.77 12.03 6.65
CA SER A 63 -12.50 12.55 7.82
C SER A 63 -11.84 12.16 9.14
N GLY A 64 -11.02 11.11 9.15
CA GLY A 64 -10.42 10.55 10.35
C GLY A 64 -9.02 11.09 10.67
N THR A 65 -8.29 11.62 9.69
CA THR A 65 -6.94 12.15 9.90
C THR A 65 -6.63 13.37 9.02
N VAL A 66 -5.80 14.27 9.54
CA VAL A 66 -5.20 15.37 8.76
C VAL A 66 -3.90 14.98 8.05
N LYS A 67 -3.41 13.75 8.28
CA LYS A 67 -2.21 13.22 7.65
C LYS A 67 -2.52 12.75 6.23
N HIS A 68 -1.47 12.63 5.41
CA HIS A 68 -1.61 12.14 4.04
C HIS A 68 -2.28 10.78 3.99
N VAL A 69 -3.21 10.58 3.06
CA VAL A 69 -3.97 9.34 2.90
C VAL A 69 -3.53 8.60 1.63
N PHE A 70 -3.19 7.33 1.77
CA PHE A 70 -3.07 6.39 0.65
C PHE A 70 -4.28 5.44 0.63
N THR A 71 -5.09 5.52 -0.42
CA THR A 71 -6.20 4.59 -0.67
C THR A 71 -5.99 3.86 -2.00
N SER A 72 -7.03 3.25 -2.56
CA SER A 72 -7.07 2.68 -3.91
C SER A 72 -8.43 2.99 -4.53
N ALA A 73 -8.50 2.90 -5.86
CA ALA A 73 -9.74 2.92 -6.60
C ALA A 73 -9.79 1.69 -7.50
N SER A 74 -11.00 1.22 -7.79
CA SER A 74 -11.25 -0.01 -8.54
C SER A 74 -11.75 0.27 -9.97
N SER A 75 -12.08 1.52 -10.28
CA SER A 75 -12.47 1.99 -11.62
C SER A 75 -12.10 3.47 -11.81
N PRO A 76 -11.98 3.94 -13.07
CA PRO A 76 -11.80 5.37 -13.37
C PRO A 76 -12.92 6.25 -12.77
N ASP A 77 -14.18 5.82 -12.86
CA ASP A 77 -15.31 6.53 -12.25
C ASP A 77 -15.13 6.76 -10.74
N SER A 78 -14.61 5.75 -10.02
CA SER A 78 -14.29 5.89 -8.60
C SER A 78 -13.18 6.93 -8.38
N VAL A 79 -12.22 7.04 -9.29
CA VAL A 79 -11.15 8.05 -9.22
C VAL A 79 -11.73 9.46 -9.35
N GLU A 80 -12.63 9.68 -10.31
CA GLU A 80 -13.29 10.98 -10.51
C GLU A 80 -14.10 11.41 -9.29
N ASP A 81 -14.83 10.48 -8.67
CA ASP A 81 -15.58 10.74 -7.43
C ASP A 81 -14.64 11.08 -6.26
N ILE A 82 -13.55 10.32 -6.09
CA ILE A 82 -12.54 10.58 -5.05
C ILE A 82 -11.88 11.94 -5.29
N ALA A 83 -11.56 12.29 -6.54
CA ALA A 83 -11.00 13.57 -6.91
C ALA A 83 -11.96 14.71 -6.56
N THR A 84 -13.26 14.55 -6.83
CA THR A 84 -14.29 15.52 -6.47
C THR A 84 -14.33 15.80 -4.98
N ILE A 85 -14.28 14.76 -4.13
CA ILE A 85 -14.18 14.92 -2.67
C ILE A 85 -12.92 15.71 -2.30
N CYS A 86 -11.77 15.35 -2.89
CA CYS A 86 -10.50 16.00 -2.62
C CYS A 86 -10.52 17.49 -3.01
N TYR A 87 -11.09 17.84 -4.16
CA TYR A 87 -11.21 19.22 -4.62
C TYR A 87 -12.12 20.04 -3.70
N GLN A 88 -13.22 19.46 -3.22
CA GLN A 88 -14.11 20.13 -2.27
C GLN A 88 -13.41 20.43 -0.95
N ILE A 89 -12.66 19.47 -0.40
CA ILE A 89 -11.89 19.65 0.84
C ILE A 89 -10.78 20.69 0.63
N ALA A 90 -10.08 20.65 -0.50
CA ALA A 90 -9.03 21.62 -0.85
C ALA A 90 -9.58 23.02 -1.19
N GLY A 91 -10.89 23.14 -1.45
CA GLY A 91 -11.56 24.35 -1.93
C GLY A 91 -11.46 24.60 -3.44
N SER A 92 -10.61 23.88 -4.17
CA SER A 92 -10.57 23.86 -5.64
C SER A 92 -9.70 22.73 -6.18
N GLN A 93 -9.84 22.42 -7.48
CA GLN A 93 -8.95 21.49 -8.17
C GLN A 93 -7.49 21.96 -8.15
N THR A 94 -7.23 23.25 -8.41
CA THR A 94 -5.88 23.82 -8.39
C THR A 94 -5.23 23.68 -7.02
N ALA A 95 -5.96 24.02 -5.95
CA ALA A 95 -5.45 23.91 -4.58
C ALA A 95 -5.06 22.47 -4.21
N PHE A 96 -5.84 21.48 -4.66
CA PHE A 96 -5.48 20.08 -4.46
C PHE A 96 -4.24 19.67 -5.27
N ARG A 97 -4.15 20.04 -6.54
CA ARG A 97 -3.00 19.70 -7.40
C ARG A 97 -1.70 20.31 -6.88
N ASP A 98 -1.75 21.52 -6.32
CA ASP A 98 -0.59 22.19 -5.74
C ASP A 98 -0.09 21.50 -4.46
N LYS A 99 -1.01 20.93 -3.66
CA LYS A 99 -0.73 20.28 -2.37
C LYS A 99 -1.63 19.06 -2.14
N PRO A 100 -1.38 17.93 -2.83
CA PRO A 100 -2.22 16.76 -2.71
C PRO A 100 -2.04 16.10 -1.33
N PHE A 101 -3.15 15.85 -0.64
CA PHE A 101 -3.18 15.16 0.67
C PHE A 101 -3.69 13.72 0.56
N LEU A 102 -3.99 13.26 -0.66
CA LEU A 102 -4.41 11.89 -0.96
C LEU A 102 -3.64 11.36 -2.17
N SER A 103 -3.30 10.08 -2.14
CA SER A 103 -2.69 9.36 -3.27
C SER A 103 -3.34 7.99 -3.45
N LEU A 104 -3.27 7.46 -4.66
CA LEU A 104 -3.77 6.12 -4.96
C LEU A 104 -2.63 5.11 -5.02
N ASN A 105 -2.82 3.97 -4.36
CA ASN A 105 -2.06 2.77 -4.63
C ASN A 105 -2.61 2.12 -5.90
N VAL A 106 -1.75 1.95 -6.90
CA VAL A 106 -2.11 1.30 -8.15
C VAL A 106 -1.23 0.08 -8.35
N ASN A 107 -1.85 -1.09 -8.42
CA ASN A 107 -1.20 -2.35 -8.73
C ASN A 107 -1.43 -2.64 -10.22
N HIS A 108 -0.64 -1.98 -11.08
CA HIS A 108 -0.85 -1.97 -12.53
C HIS A 108 -0.42 -3.24 -13.23
N VAL A 109 0.41 -4.06 -12.59
CA VAL A 109 0.95 -5.30 -13.16
C VAL A 109 0.29 -6.49 -12.49
N VAL A 110 -0.02 -7.51 -13.30
CA VAL A 110 -0.30 -8.90 -12.89
C VAL A 110 0.95 -9.72 -13.23
N PRO A 111 1.89 -9.91 -12.30
CA PRO A 111 3.13 -10.62 -12.62
C PRO A 111 2.87 -12.06 -13.06
N PRO A 112 3.62 -12.60 -14.03
CA PRO A 112 4.77 -11.96 -14.68
C PRO A 112 4.40 -11.12 -15.92
N LEU A 113 4.93 -9.90 -15.99
CA LEU A 113 5.08 -9.05 -17.17
C LEU A 113 3.79 -8.75 -17.95
N ARG A 114 2.65 -8.63 -17.25
CA ARG A 114 1.35 -8.28 -17.85
C ARG A 114 0.72 -7.11 -17.13
N PHE A 115 0.12 -6.19 -17.87
CA PHE A 115 -0.66 -5.14 -17.26
C PHE A 115 -2.11 -5.57 -17.02
N ASP A 116 -2.65 -5.13 -15.89
CA ASP A 116 -4.09 -5.14 -15.68
C ASP A 116 -4.68 -3.88 -16.37
N PRO A 117 -5.60 -4.04 -17.34
CA PRO A 117 -6.12 -2.91 -18.10
C PRO A 117 -6.91 -1.94 -17.22
N ILE A 118 -7.67 -2.44 -16.24
CA ILE A 118 -8.49 -1.61 -15.36
C ILE A 118 -7.59 -0.79 -14.44
N ALA A 119 -6.55 -1.41 -13.88
CA ALA A 119 -5.59 -0.70 -13.04
C ALA A 119 -4.80 0.37 -13.82
N LEU A 120 -4.51 0.14 -15.12
CA LEU A 120 -3.94 1.17 -15.97
C LEU A 120 -4.92 2.31 -16.24
N ASP A 121 -6.19 2.02 -16.50
CA ASP A 121 -7.21 3.06 -16.67
C ASP A 121 -7.36 3.91 -15.39
N VAL A 122 -7.34 3.26 -14.22
CA VAL A 122 -7.29 3.95 -12.91
C VAL A 122 -6.04 4.82 -12.78
N MET A 123 -4.87 4.34 -13.20
CA MET A 123 -3.63 5.13 -13.17
C MET A 123 -3.73 6.36 -14.05
N VAL A 124 -4.20 6.20 -15.29
CA VAL A 124 -4.35 7.28 -16.26
C VAL A 124 -5.31 8.33 -15.70
N GLU A 125 -6.45 7.91 -15.16
CA GLU A 125 -7.43 8.85 -14.61
C GLU A 125 -6.93 9.55 -13.35
N ALA A 126 -6.19 8.84 -12.48
CA ALA A 126 -5.58 9.44 -11.30
C ALA A 126 -4.60 10.55 -11.68
N VAL A 127 -3.74 10.30 -12.67
CA VAL A 127 -2.79 11.29 -13.18
C VAL A 127 -3.52 12.49 -13.79
N ARG A 128 -4.56 12.26 -14.59
CA ARG A 128 -5.40 13.35 -15.17
C ARG A 128 -6.04 14.21 -14.09
N CYS A 129 -6.58 13.58 -13.04
CA CYS A 129 -7.11 14.27 -11.87
C CYS A 129 -6.02 14.95 -11.01
N GLY A 130 -4.74 14.67 -11.25
CA GLY A 130 -3.64 15.23 -10.46
C GLY A 130 -3.52 14.60 -9.08
N ILE A 131 -4.02 13.37 -8.93
CA ILE A 131 -3.83 12.54 -7.75
C ILE A 131 -2.49 11.79 -7.92
N PRO A 132 -1.53 11.95 -7.00
CA PRO A 132 -0.28 11.18 -7.05
C PRO A 132 -0.55 9.68 -7.01
N VAL A 133 0.28 8.92 -7.73
CA VAL A 133 0.14 7.46 -7.85
C VAL A 133 1.34 6.75 -7.24
N MET A 134 1.05 5.77 -6.39
CA MET A 134 2.04 4.80 -5.94
C MET A 134 2.01 3.61 -6.88
N VAL A 135 3.03 3.54 -7.74
CA VAL A 135 3.15 2.54 -8.81
C VAL A 135 3.71 1.27 -8.19
N ASN A 136 2.81 0.33 -7.86
CA ASN A 136 3.15 -0.86 -7.10
C ASN A 136 3.22 -2.10 -7.99
N CYS A 137 4.27 -2.91 -7.83
CA CYS A 137 4.35 -4.24 -8.42
C CYS A 137 4.67 -5.30 -7.37
N PHE A 138 3.97 -6.44 -7.40
CA PHE A 138 4.09 -7.53 -6.43
C PHE A 138 4.60 -8.83 -7.07
N GLY A 139 5.90 -8.90 -7.35
CA GLY A 139 6.54 -10.13 -7.83
C GLY A 139 6.74 -11.13 -6.69
N GLN A 140 6.12 -12.31 -6.75
CA GLN A 140 6.31 -13.37 -5.75
C GLN A 140 7.45 -14.28 -6.19
N LEU A 141 8.52 -14.31 -5.40
CA LEU A 141 9.72 -15.11 -5.67
C LEU A 141 9.33 -16.60 -5.70
N GLY A 142 9.65 -17.26 -6.81
CA GLY A 142 9.35 -18.67 -7.03
C GLY A 142 7.91 -18.98 -7.42
N ALA A 143 7.04 -17.98 -7.55
CA ALA A 143 5.64 -18.16 -7.98
C ALA A 143 5.33 -17.34 -9.23
N SER A 144 5.24 -16.01 -9.11
CA SER A 144 4.97 -15.08 -10.23
C SER A 144 6.21 -14.35 -10.74
N SER A 145 7.39 -14.72 -10.23
CA SER A 145 8.70 -14.23 -10.65
C SER A 145 9.77 -15.33 -10.41
N PRO A 146 10.97 -15.22 -10.99
CA PRO A 146 12.02 -16.23 -10.85
C PRO A 146 12.34 -16.58 -9.39
N VAL A 147 12.78 -17.81 -9.15
CA VAL A 147 13.13 -18.31 -7.80
C VAL A 147 14.41 -17.68 -7.23
N THR A 148 15.22 -17.04 -8.07
CA THR A 148 16.43 -16.34 -7.61
C THR A 148 16.09 -14.94 -7.17
N ILE A 149 16.72 -14.47 -6.08
CA ILE A 149 16.54 -13.10 -5.56
C ILE A 149 16.79 -12.06 -6.66
N ALA A 150 17.92 -12.18 -7.37
CA ALA A 150 18.26 -11.24 -8.44
C ALA A 150 17.23 -11.24 -9.58
N GLY A 151 16.73 -12.41 -9.98
CA GLY A 151 15.70 -12.51 -11.03
C GLY A 151 14.37 -11.91 -10.61
N CYS A 152 13.91 -12.21 -9.39
CA CYS A 152 12.69 -11.63 -8.80
C CYS A 152 12.77 -10.10 -8.71
N VAL A 153 13.87 -9.57 -8.16
CA VAL A 153 14.10 -8.13 -8.03
C VAL A 153 14.16 -7.46 -9.40
N THR A 154 14.90 -8.03 -10.35
CA THR A 154 15.03 -7.48 -11.72
C THR A 154 13.67 -7.39 -12.41
N GLN A 155 12.86 -8.46 -12.36
CA GLN A 155 11.53 -8.46 -12.96
C GLN A 155 10.62 -7.42 -12.31
N THR A 156 10.56 -7.40 -10.97
CA THR A 156 9.69 -6.48 -10.22
C THR A 156 10.03 -5.02 -10.50
N ILE A 157 11.33 -4.70 -10.62
CA ILE A 157 11.80 -3.36 -10.99
C ILE A 157 11.37 -3.00 -12.41
N ALA A 158 11.57 -3.89 -13.38
CA ALA A 158 11.20 -3.64 -14.77
C ALA A 158 9.70 -3.37 -14.91
N GLU A 159 8.86 -4.17 -14.24
CA GLU A 159 7.41 -4.00 -14.20
C GLU A 159 7.00 -2.67 -13.55
N THR A 160 7.69 -2.27 -12.47
CA THR A 160 7.41 -1.01 -11.77
C THR A 160 7.82 0.19 -12.62
N LEU A 161 9.00 0.18 -13.23
CA LEU A 161 9.48 1.24 -14.13
C LEU A 161 8.55 1.40 -15.33
N ALA A 162 8.04 0.31 -15.89
CA ALA A 162 7.11 0.37 -17.01
C ALA A 162 5.81 1.12 -16.62
N GLY A 163 5.30 0.94 -15.40
CA GLY A 163 4.17 1.71 -14.88
C GLY A 163 4.48 3.18 -14.68
N MET A 164 5.68 3.52 -14.19
CA MET A 164 6.10 4.91 -14.05
C MET A 164 6.17 5.63 -15.40
N VAL A 165 6.73 4.95 -16.41
CA VAL A 165 6.76 5.48 -17.78
C VAL A 165 5.35 5.72 -18.30
N ILE A 166 4.40 4.83 -18.04
CA ILE A 166 3.00 5.05 -18.42
C ILE A 166 2.43 6.29 -17.74
N ALA A 167 2.64 6.47 -16.42
CA ALA A 167 2.19 7.66 -15.70
C ALA A 167 2.77 8.95 -16.32
N TRP A 168 4.06 8.97 -16.63
CA TRP A 168 4.73 10.13 -17.25
C TRP A 168 4.36 10.37 -18.73
N LEU A 169 3.90 9.34 -19.44
CA LEU A 169 3.34 9.50 -20.78
C LEU A 169 1.95 10.17 -20.76
N VAL A 170 1.21 10.02 -19.67
CA VAL A 170 -0.07 10.73 -19.47
C VAL A 170 0.19 12.19 -19.13
N ASP A 171 1.10 12.45 -18.20
CA ASP A 171 1.53 13.79 -17.79
C ASP A 171 3.02 13.74 -17.37
N PRO A 172 3.94 14.43 -18.06
CA PRO A 172 5.35 14.46 -17.68
C PRO A 172 5.61 14.94 -16.25
N ASP A 173 4.70 15.72 -15.67
CA ASP A 173 4.79 16.24 -14.30
C ASP A 173 4.08 15.33 -13.27
N ALA A 174 3.61 14.15 -13.69
CA ALA A 174 2.92 13.21 -12.81
C ALA A 174 3.78 12.80 -11.59
N LEU A 175 3.19 12.94 -10.40
CA LEU A 175 3.78 12.50 -9.14
C LEU A 175 3.64 10.97 -8.99
N ALA A 176 4.61 10.23 -9.52
CA ALA A 176 4.68 8.78 -9.45
C ALA A 176 5.73 8.31 -8.44
N VAL A 177 5.33 7.47 -7.48
CA VAL A 177 6.24 6.84 -6.49
C VAL A 177 6.62 5.44 -6.95
N PHE A 178 7.92 5.15 -6.95
CA PHE A 178 8.47 3.85 -7.35
C PHE A 178 8.25 2.81 -6.25
N GLY A 179 7.30 1.89 -6.46
CA GLY A 179 6.88 0.89 -5.47
C GLY A 179 7.16 -0.57 -5.83
N PRO A 180 8.42 -0.99 -6.07
CA PRO A 180 8.73 -2.41 -6.31
C PRO A 180 8.60 -3.20 -5.00
N ARG A 181 7.75 -4.24 -4.98
CA ARG A 181 7.48 -5.06 -3.79
C ARG A 181 7.70 -6.54 -4.10
N PRO A 182 8.97 -6.98 -4.22
CA PRO A 182 9.25 -8.40 -4.34
C PRO A 182 8.92 -9.10 -3.01
N MET A 183 8.15 -10.18 -3.07
CA MET A 183 7.63 -10.89 -1.89
C MET A 183 8.10 -12.34 -1.87
N ILE A 184 8.44 -12.85 -0.68
CA ILE A 184 8.74 -14.26 -0.46
C ILE A 184 7.46 -15.08 -0.37
N THR A 185 7.50 -16.26 -1.00
CA THR A 185 6.47 -17.31 -0.88
C THR A 185 6.99 -18.40 0.06
N ASP A 186 6.23 -18.76 1.09
CA ASP A 186 6.50 -19.94 1.91
C ASP A 186 6.14 -21.19 1.10
N LEU A 187 7.13 -22.02 0.77
CA LEU A 187 6.95 -23.20 -0.09
C LEU A 187 6.11 -24.32 0.56
N ARG A 188 5.98 -24.33 1.89
CA ARG A 188 5.21 -25.35 2.62
C ARG A 188 3.71 -25.04 2.60
N THR A 189 3.35 -23.76 2.67
CA THR A 189 1.97 -23.28 2.77
C THR A 189 1.44 -22.65 1.49
N GLY A 190 2.33 -22.23 0.58
CA GLY A 190 2.01 -21.43 -0.59
C GLY A 190 1.63 -19.99 -0.28
N GLY A 191 1.66 -19.59 1.00
CA GLY A 191 1.33 -18.25 1.45
C GLY A 191 2.48 -17.26 1.30
N MET A 192 2.18 -15.98 1.45
CA MET A 192 3.19 -14.94 1.58
C MET A 192 3.92 -15.07 2.92
N ALA A 193 5.25 -14.95 2.92
CA ALA A 193 6.09 -15.00 4.12
C ALA A 193 6.67 -13.60 4.43
N GLY A 194 5.79 -12.68 4.80
CA GLY A 194 6.12 -11.27 4.94
C GLY A 194 7.06 -10.96 6.11
N GLY A 195 7.11 -11.84 7.11
CA GLY A 195 7.94 -11.68 8.30
C GLY A 195 9.34 -12.30 8.18
N SER A 196 9.63 -13.03 7.10
CA SER A 196 10.85 -13.82 6.94
C SER A 196 12.13 -12.95 6.83
N GLY A 197 13.29 -13.53 7.17
CA GLY A 197 14.58 -12.83 7.00
C GLY A 197 14.95 -12.62 5.52
N GLU A 198 14.55 -13.55 4.66
CA GLU A 198 14.67 -13.45 3.21
C GLU A 198 13.86 -12.26 2.67
N GLN A 199 12.68 -11.97 3.24
CA GLN A 199 11.90 -10.80 2.88
C GLN A 199 12.65 -9.50 3.15
N ALA A 200 13.39 -9.41 4.27
CA ALA A 200 14.20 -8.25 4.59
C ALA A 200 15.28 -8.00 3.52
N LEU A 201 15.96 -9.05 3.08
CA LEU A 201 16.98 -8.99 2.03
C LEU A 201 16.41 -8.57 0.67
N LEU A 202 15.28 -9.16 0.25
CA LEU A 202 14.58 -8.79 -0.98
C LEU A 202 14.17 -7.32 -0.99
N THR A 203 13.59 -6.89 0.13
CA THR A 203 13.13 -5.50 0.31
C THR A 203 14.31 -4.54 0.25
N ALA A 204 15.40 -4.83 0.96
CA ALA A 204 16.61 -4.01 0.94
C ALA A 204 17.20 -3.91 -0.48
N ALA A 205 17.26 -5.01 -1.23
CA ALA A 205 17.76 -5.01 -2.61
C ALA A 205 16.91 -4.12 -3.53
N ALA A 206 15.57 -4.23 -3.45
CA ALA A 206 14.67 -3.40 -4.24
C ALA A 206 14.80 -1.89 -3.88
N ILE A 207 14.94 -1.57 -2.60
CA ILE A 207 15.12 -0.18 -2.13
C ILE A 207 16.48 0.38 -2.56
N GLN A 208 17.54 -0.40 -2.52
CA GLN A 208 18.85 0.03 -3.03
C GLN A 208 18.81 0.35 -4.53
N MET A 209 17.99 -0.37 -5.30
CA MET A 209 17.78 -0.05 -6.71
C MET A 209 17.01 1.26 -6.89
N ALA A 210 16.03 1.57 -6.02
CA ALA A 210 15.37 2.87 -6.05
C ALA A 210 16.37 4.02 -5.83
N ARG A 211 17.33 3.84 -4.91
CA ARG A 211 18.43 4.80 -4.69
C ARG A 211 19.34 4.92 -5.91
N PHE A 212 19.66 3.80 -6.57
CA PHE A 212 20.45 3.79 -7.79
C PHE A 212 19.77 4.61 -8.91
N TYR A 213 18.45 4.44 -9.09
CA TYR A 213 17.67 5.21 -10.06
C TYR A 213 17.31 6.63 -9.58
N GLN A 214 17.65 7.00 -8.35
CA GLN A 214 17.31 8.28 -7.73
C GLN A 214 15.80 8.55 -7.70
N LEU A 215 15.00 7.50 -7.47
CA LEU A 215 13.54 7.58 -7.41
C LEU A 215 13.05 7.48 -5.97
N SER A 216 11.99 8.24 -5.65
CA SER A 216 11.30 8.12 -4.37
C SER A 216 10.65 6.73 -4.26
N SER A 217 10.97 6.01 -3.20
CA SER A 217 10.62 4.60 -3.02
C SER A 217 9.48 4.36 -2.04
N SER A 218 8.70 3.32 -2.29
CA SER A 218 7.73 2.79 -1.33
C SER A 218 7.80 1.27 -1.23
N THR A 219 7.69 0.71 -0.03
CA THR A 219 7.64 -0.75 0.17
C THR A 219 6.85 -1.14 1.42
N ILE A 220 6.48 -2.42 1.51
CA ILE A 220 5.91 -3.03 2.72
C ILE A 220 7.10 -3.51 3.56
N ALA A 221 7.15 -3.10 4.82
CA ALA A 221 8.18 -3.62 5.74
C ALA A 221 7.62 -4.11 7.09
N GLY A 222 6.44 -3.70 7.51
CA GLY A 222 5.87 -4.20 8.76
C GLY A 222 4.88 -5.35 8.57
N ALA A 223 5.00 -6.13 7.50
CA ALA A 223 4.27 -7.40 7.40
C ALA A 223 4.80 -8.37 8.46
N THR A 224 3.90 -9.13 9.06
CA THR A 224 4.23 -10.23 9.97
C THR A 224 3.30 -11.39 9.69
N ASP A 225 3.86 -12.59 9.83
CA ASP A 225 3.12 -13.83 9.70
C ASP A 225 2.50 -14.22 11.04
N SER A 226 2.77 -13.52 12.15
CA SER A 226 2.10 -13.77 13.42
C SER A 226 0.60 -13.46 13.36
N LYS A 227 -0.20 -14.22 14.12
CA LYS A 227 -1.67 -14.14 14.11
C LYS A 227 -2.17 -13.19 15.19
N SER A 228 -1.29 -12.79 16.11
CA SER A 228 -1.55 -11.92 17.24
C SER A 228 -0.36 -10.98 17.49
N PRO A 229 -0.54 -9.87 18.21
CA PRO A 229 0.54 -8.97 18.62
C PRO A 229 1.44 -9.60 19.69
N ASP A 230 2.20 -10.63 19.34
CA ASP A 230 3.09 -11.39 20.21
C ASP A 230 4.57 -11.13 19.92
N ALA A 231 5.45 -11.90 20.55
CA ALA A 231 6.90 -11.79 20.36
C ALA A 231 7.32 -12.03 18.90
N GLN A 232 6.65 -12.93 18.17
CA GLN A 232 6.90 -13.14 16.75
C GLN A 232 6.53 -11.88 15.95
N SER A 233 5.35 -11.29 16.20
CA SER A 233 4.96 -10.03 15.57
C SER A 233 5.97 -8.92 15.82
N GLY A 234 6.49 -8.80 17.05
CA GLY A 234 7.49 -7.79 17.39
C GLY A 234 8.81 -8.01 16.65
N PHE A 235 9.32 -9.24 16.67
CA PHE A 235 10.62 -9.58 16.06
C PHE A 235 10.62 -9.42 14.54
N GLU A 236 9.61 -9.96 13.85
CA GLU A 236 9.52 -9.89 12.38
C GLU A 236 9.39 -8.45 11.88
N LYS A 237 8.58 -7.63 12.55
CA LYS A 237 8.45 -6.20 12.22
C LYS A 237 9.75 -5.44 12.50
N CYS A 238 10.37 -5.68 13.66
CA CYS A 238 11.64 -5.03 14.02
C CYS A 238 12.72 -5.30 12.97
N LEU A 239 12.87 -6.57 12.56
CA LEU A 239 13.83 -6.97 11.53
C LEU A 239 13.57 -6.26 10.19
N ASN A 240 12.37 -6.41 9.65
CA ASN A 240 12.05 -5.92 8.31
C ASN A 240 12.00 -4.39 8.24
N VAL A 241 11.39 -3.72 9.21
CA VAL A 241 11.32 -2.25 9.26
C VAL A 241 12.72 -1.66 9.43
N SER A 242 13.53 -2.18 10.35
CA SER A 242 14.89 -1.67 10.58
C SER A 242 15.78 -1.84 9.35
N GLN A 243 15.74 -3.02 8.70
CA GLN A 243 16.48 -3.28 7.46
C GLN A 243 16.03 -2.34 6.33
N THR A 244 14.73 -2.12 6.19
CA THR A 244 14.16 -1.24 5.15
C THR A 244 14.58 0.22 5.36
N VAL A 245 14.57 0.70 6.61
CA VAL A 245 15.07 2.04 6.97
C VAL A 245 16.56 2.15 6.63
N GLN A 246 17.37 1.16 7.01
CA GLN A 246 18.81 1.15 6.73
C GLN A 246 19.12 1.09 5.22
N ALA A 247 18.27 0.45 4.42
CA ALA A 247 18.39 0.43 2.96
C ALA A 247 18.09 1.81 2.33
N GLY A 248 17.39 2.70 3.05
CA GLY A 248 17.09 4.07 2.63
C GLY A 248 15.74 4.24 1.96
N ALA A 249 14.71 3.50 2.40
CA ALA A 249 13.35 3.65 1.88
C ALA A 249 12.75 5.02 2.25
N ASN A 250 11.95 5.61 1.35
CA ASN A 250 11.28 6.89 1.61
C ASN A 250 9.92 6.70 2.27
N ILE A 251 9.15 5.70 1.83
CA ILE A 251 7.80 5.40 2.32
C ILE A 251 7.74 3.94 2.76
N ILE A 252 7.45 3.71 4.04
CA ILE A 252 7.31 2.36 4.61
C ILE A 252 5.85 2.14 4.95
N THR A 253 5.19 1.28 4.18
CA THR A 253 3.79 0.92 4.41
C THR A 253 3.69 -0.30 5.32
N GLN A 254 2.55 -0.44 6.00
CA GLN A 254 2.29 -1.49 7.00
C GLN A 254 3.28 -1.50 8.16
N ALA A 255 3.96 -0.36 8.44
CA ALA A 255 4.93 -0.24 9.53
C ALA A 255 4.36 -0.68 10.90
N CYS A 256 3.05 -0.54 11.09
CA CYS A 256 2.31 -0.92 12.30
C CYS A 256 0.97 -1.59 11.94
N GLY A 257 0.32 -2.20 12.92
CA GLY A 257 -1.05 -2.73 12.85
C GLY A 257 -1.25 -4.05 12.09
N ALA A 258 -0.58 -4.24 10.95
CA ALA A 258 -0.77 -5.42 10.09
C ALA A 258 -0.38 -6.72 10.80
N GLN A 259 -1.18 -7.77 10.63
CA GLN A 259 -1.02 -9.10 11.21
C GLN A 259 -1.40 -10.17 10.18
N ALA A 260 -1.12 -11.43 10.50
CA ALA A 260 -1.58 -12.62 9.81
C ALA A 260 -1.29 -12.59 8.29
N GLY A 261 -0.06 -12.23 7.90
CA GLY A 261 0.34 -12.20 6.50
C GLY A 261 -0.47 -11.20 5.68
N LEU A 262 -0.71 -10.00 6.24
CA LEU A 262 -1.55 -8.93 5.67
C LEU A 262 -3.05 -9.23 5.64
N MET A 263 -3.52 -10.34 6.21
CA MET A 263 -4.96 -10.66 6.26
C MET A 263 -5.69 -9.99 7.42
N GLY A 264 -4.96 -9.54 8.45
CA GLY A 264 -5.52 -8.96 9.65
C GLY A 264 -4.96 -7.58 9.98
N LEU A 265 -5.79 -6.73 10.58
CA LEU A 265 -5.37 -5.54 11.31
C LEU A 265 -5.60 -5.76 12.81
N SER A 266 -4.69 -5.33 13.66
CA SER A 266 -4.95 -5.14 15.08
C SER A 266 -4.77 -3.67 15.45
N LEU A 267 -5.82 -3.03 15.98
CA LEU A 267 -5.73 -1.65 16.47
C LEU A 267 -4.77 -1.53 17.66
N ALA A 268 -4.71 -2.57 18.50
CA ALA A 268 -3.75 -2.63 19.60
C ALA A 268 -2.29 -2.74 19.11
N ALA A 269 -2.06 -3.17 17.87
CA ALA A 269 -0.74 -3.18 17.25
C ALA A 269 -0.45 -1.91 16.42
N LEU A 270 -1.38 -0.97 16.36
CA LEU A 270 -1.17 0.37 15.77
C LEU A 270 -0.60 1.35 16.80
N GLY A 271 -1.07 1.29 18.05
CA GLY A 271 -0.56 2.09 19.19
C GLY A 271 0.61 1.45 19.88
#